data_AF-A0A972VU16-F1
#
_entry.id   AF-A0A972VU16-F1
#
_cell.length_a   1.000
_cell.length_b   1.000
_cell.length_c   1.000
_cell.angle_alpha   90.00
_cell.angle_beta   90.00
_cell.angle_gamma   90.00
#
_symmetry.space_group_name_H-M   'P 1'
#
loop_
_entity.id
_entity.type
_entity.pdbx_description
1 polymer ?
#
loop_
_entity_poly.entity_id
_entity_poly.type
_entity_poly.pdbx_seq_one_letter_code
_entity_poly.pdbx_strand_id
1 'polypeptide(L)'
;MQAKVDKILVYLNRVTTRCTYGAVAKVLGINARSVSQLLGEHRPEASWVVSATSGDPTDYSDSEKHPELYRTTRIITSAEVLKRNLGL
;
A
#
# COMPACT_ATOMS: atom_id res chain seq x y z
N MET A 1 -14.61 -5.27 -4.75
CA MET A 1 -13.56 -4.92 -3.76
C MET A 1 -12.19 -4.90 -4.42
N GLN A 2 -11.79 -5.98 -5.11
CA GLN A 2 -10.49 -6.09 -5.78
C GLN A 2 -10.14 -4.88 -6.67
N ALA A 3 -11.08 -4.43 -7.51
CA ALA A 3 -10.86 -3.25 -8.36
C ALA A 3 -10.43 -1.97 -7.61
N LYS A 4 -10.85 -1.78 -6.34
CA LYS A 4 -10.39 -0.65 -5.51
C LYS A 4 -8.96 -0.86 -5.03
N VAL A 5 -8.60 -2.10 -4.67
CA VAL A 5 -7.24 -2.48 -4.28
C VAL A 5 -6.30 -2.26 -5.47
N ASP A 6 -6.67 -2.77 -6.64
CA ASP A 6 -5.87 -2.60 -7.87
C ASP A 6 -5.68 -1.12 -8.21
N LYS A 7 -6.74 -0.31 -8.09
CA LYS A 7 -6.64 1.16 -8.28
C LYS A 7 -5.65 1.80 -7.31
N ILE A 8 -5.64 1.37 -6.03
CA ILE A 8 -4.68 1.85 -5.03
C ILE A 8 -3.26 1.44 -5.43
N LEU A 9 -3.02 0.16 -5.76
CA LEU A 9 -1.68 -0.34 -6.11
C LEU A 9 -1.13 0.33 -7.37
N VAL A 10 -1.95 0.48 -8.41
CA VAL A 10 -1.58 1.20 -9.64
C VAL A 10 -1.17 2.64 -9.33
N TYR A 11 -1.92 3.33 -8.46
CA TYR A 11 -1.57 4.68 -8.03
C TYR A 11 -0.24 4.71 -7.28
N LEU A 12 -0.07 3.87 -6.24
CA LEU A 12 1.14 3.85 -5.41
C LEU A 12 2.38 3.50 -6.24
N ASN A 13 2.25 2.58 -7.19
CA ASN A 13 3.31 2.22 -8.12
C ASN A 13 3.68 3.39 -9.03
N ARG A 14 2.69 4.08 -9.59
CA ARG A 14 2.91 5.27 -10.45
C ARG A 14 3.61 6.41 -9.72
N VAL A 15 3.27 6.64 -8.45
CA VAL A 15 3.88 7.72 -7.64
C VAL A 15 5.08 7.25 -6.82
N THR A 16 5.47 5.97 -6.94
CA THR A 16 6.59 5.36 -6.20
C THR A 16 6.58 5.73 -4.72
N THR A 17 5.41 5.57 -4.07
CA THR A 17 5.19 6.03 -2.69
C THR A 17 4.56 4.93 -1.85
N ARG A 18 5.16 4.66 -0.69
CA ARG A 18 4.64 3.72 0.30
C ARG A 18 3.36 4.22 0.97
N CYS A 19 2.49 3.31 1.37
CA CYS A 19 1.23 3.61 2.05
C CYS A 19 0.98 2.64 3.19
N THR A 20 0.45 3.09 4.32
CA THR A 20 0.23 2.18 5.45
C THR A 20 -0.99 1.29 5.24
N TYR A 21 -0.95 0.06 5.77
CA TYR A 21 -2.11 -0.84 5.80
C TYR A 21 -3.36 -0.14 6.37
N GLY A 22 -3.19 0.68 7.41
CA GLY A 22 -4.29 1.42 8.03
C GLY A 22 -4.94 2.45 7.11
N ALA A 23 -4.15 3.18 6.31
CA ALA A 23 -4.68 4.12 5.33
C ALA A 23 -5.48 3.38 4.25
N VAL A 24 -4.91 2.30 3.70
CA VAL A 24 -5.57 1.44 2.71
C VAL A 24 -6.88 0.87 3.24
N ALA A 25 -6.87 0.28 4.45
CA ALA A 25 -8.06 -0.29 5.08
C ALA A 25 -9.21 0.71 5.21
N LYS A 26 -8.92 1.94 5.65
CA LYS A 26 -9.91 3.01 5.77
C LYS A 26 -10.50 3.44 4.43
N VAL A 27 -9.73 3.39 3.33
CA VAL A 27 -10.27 3.65 1.98
C VAL A 27 -11.18 2.52 1.51
N LEU A 28 -10.81 1.28 1.83
CA LEU A 28 -11.58 0.09 1.48
C LEU A 28 -12.79 -0.14 2.40
N GLY A 29 -12.83 0.48 3.59
CA GLY A 29 -13.90 0.31 4.58
C GLY A 29 -13.79 -1.00 5.37
N ILE A 30 -12.56 -1.51 5.56
CA ILE A 30 -12.28 -2.80 6.22
C ILE A 30 -11.24 -2.65 7.32
N ASN A 31 -10.94 -3.74 8.04
CA ASN A 31 -9.84 -3.79 9.01
C ASN A 31 -8.46 -3.91 8.31
N ALA A 32 -7.42 -3.31 8.89
CA ALA A 32 -6.04 -3.36 8.36
C ALA A 32 -5.51 -4.79 8.18
N ARG A 33 -5.85 -5.72 9.07
CA ARG A 33 -5.44 -7.14 8.97
C ARG A 33 -6.03 -7.83 7.74
N SER A 34 -7.20 -7.40 7.27
CA SER A 34 -7.84 -7.96 6.07
C SER A 34 -7.22 -7.44 4.78
N VAL A 35 -6.43 -6.36 4.83
CA VAL A 35 -5.80 -5.78 3.64
C VAL A 35 -4.77 -6.74 3.04
N SER A 36 -3.94 -7.41 3.86
CA SER A 36 -2.94 -8.36 3.36
C SER A 36 -3.56 -9.49 2.53
N GLN A 37 -4.72 -10.00 2.96
CA GLN A 37 -5.47 -11.02 2.21
C GLN A 37 -5.95 -10.53 0.84
N LEU A 38 -6.27 -9.23 0.72
CA LEU A 38 -6.72 -8.62 -0.54
C LEU A 38 -5.57 -8.22 -1.47
N LEU A 39 -4.36 -8.01 -0.93
CA LEU A 39 -3.16 -7.80 -1.75
C LEU A 39 -2.78 -9.07 -2.51
N GLY A 40 -3.07 -10.25 -1.92
CA GLY A 40 -2.80 -11.55 -2.51
C GLY A 40 -1.34 -11.96 -2.31
N GLU A 41 -0.77 -12.61 -3.33
CA GLU A 41 0.62 -13.05 -3.34
C GLU A 41 1.61 -11.88 -3.19
N HIS A 42 2.71 -12.14 -2.50
CA HIS A 42 3.80 -11.17 -2.34
C HIS A 42 4.45 -10.88 -3.68
N ARG A 43 4.43 -9.60 -4.07
CA ARG A 43 5.02 -9.10 -5.31
C ARG A 43 5.43 -7.63 -5.18
N PRO A 44 6.31 -7.12 -6.04
CA PRO A 44 6.80 -5.75 -5.99
C PRO A 44 5.70 -4.70 -5.82
N GLU A 45 4.59 -4.80 -6.55
CA GLU A 45 3.50 -3.81 -6.48
C GLU A 45 2.75 -3.86 -5.14
N ALA A 46 2.61 -5.04 -4.53
CA ALA A 46 1.95 -5.19 -3.24
C ALA A 46 2.84 -4.69 -2.09
N SER A 47 4.18 -4.71 -2.28
CA SER A 47 5.16 -4.24 -1.29
C SER A 47 5.06 -2.73 -0.97
N TRP A 48 4.35 -1.95 -1.79
CA TRP A 48 4.05 -0.54 -1.51
C TRP A 48 3.19 -0.36 -0.25
N VAL A 49 2.45 -1.39 0.17
CA VAL A 49 1.65 -1.34 1.39
C VAL A 49 2.48 -1.84 2.57
N VAL A 50 2.69 -0.97 3.55
CA VAL A 50 3.67 -1.16 4.62
C VAL A 50 3.05 -1.05 6.00
N SER A 51 3.74 -1.61 6.99
CA SER A 51 3.44 -1.38 8.40
C SER A 51 3.65 0.09 8.77
N ALA A 52 2.74 0.63 9.57
CA ALA A 52 2.88 2.00 10.09
C ALA A 52 4.04 2.13 11.10
N THR A 53 4.45 1.02 11.72
CA THR A 53 5.50 1.00 12.76
C THR A 53 6.89 0.90 12.15
N SER A 54 7.12 -0.03 11.20
CA SER A 54 8.43 -0.20 10.57
C SER A 54 8.61 0.65 9.32
N GLY A 55 7.52 0.97 8.60
CA GLY A 55 7.62 1.55 7.26
C GLY A 55 8.00 0.55 6.17
N ASP A 56 7.95 -0.75 6.50
CA ASP A 56 8.29 -1.88 5.64
C ASP A 56 7.08 -2.78 5.37
N PRO A 57 7.04 -3.45 4.21
CA PRO A 57 6.06 -4.49 3.92
C PRO A 57 6.30 -5.69 4.85
N THR A 58 5.21 -6.31 5.31
CA THR A 58 5.28 -7.41 6.29
C THR A 58 5.47 -8.75 5.59
N ASP A 59 6.49 -9.52 5.99
CA ASP A 59 6.81 -10.86 5.45
C ASP A 59 7.29 -10.89 3.98
N TYR A 60 7.87 -9.79 3.48
CA TYR A 60 8.46 -9.73 2.12
C TYR A 60 9.98 -9.94 2.17
N SER A 61 10.48 -10.84 1.32
CA SER A 61 11.90 -10.93 0.99
C SER A 61 12.34 -9.77 0.10
N ASP A 62 13.65 -9.51 0.00
CA ASP A 62 14.15 -8.39 -0.82
C ASP A 62 13.85 -8.53 -2.32
N SER A 63 13.73 -9.76 -2.83
CA SER A 63 13.32 -10.01 -4.23
C SER A 63 11.84 -9.71 -4.50
N GLU A 64 11.00 -9.72 -3.46
CA GLU A 64 9.56 -9.44 -3.57
C GLU A 64 9.25 -7.95 -3.35
N LYS A 65 10.23 -7.16 -2.90
CA LYS A 65 10.10 -5.72 -2.72
C LYS A 65 10.29 -4.99 -4.05
N HIS A 66 9.57 -3.89 -4.22
CA HIS A 66 9.82 -3.01 -5.36
C HIS A 66 11.23 -2.42 -5.28
N PRO A 67 12.01 -2.37 -6.38
CA PRO A 67 13.38 -1.82 -6.36
C PRO A 67 13.41 -0.35 -5.93
N GLU A 68 12.33 0.39 -6.20
CA GLU A 68 12.18 1.80 -5.79
C GLU A 68 11.47 1.99 -4.44
N LEU A 69 11.22 0.92 -3.67
CA LEU A 69 10.42 0.97 -2.45
C LEU A 69 10.91 2.04 -1.45
N TYR A 70 12.24 2.17 -1.33
CA TYR A 70 12.90 3.12 -0.42
C TYR A 70 13.40 4.39 -1.09
N ARG A 71 13.12 4.60 -2.39
CA ARG A 71 13.54 5.80 -3.13
C ARG A 71 12.97 7.07 -2.51
N THR A 72 11.76 7.00 -1.96
CA THR A 72 11.10 8.11 -1.27
C THR A 72 10.96 7.82 0.22
N THR A 73 11.20 8.83 1.07
CA THR A 73 11.06 8.71 2.53
C THR A 73 9.63 8.94 3.02
N ARG A 74 8.79 9.60 2.19
CA ARG A 74 7.41 9.90 2.53
C ARG A 74 6.54 8.65 2.47
N ILE A 75 5.71 8.45 3.49
CA ILE A 75 4.71 7.38 3.55
C ILE A 75 3.32 8.01 3.69
N ILE A 76 2.36 7.54 2.89
CA ILE A 76 0.96 7.93 3.03
C ILE A 76 0.37 7.19 4.23
N THR A 77 0.11 7.93 5.32
CA THR A 77 -0.46 7.38 6.56
C THR A 77 -1.93 7.74 6.76
N SER A 78 -2.43 8.74 6.02
CA SER A 78 -3.83 9.20 6.09
C SER A 78 -4.65 8.69 4.90
N ALA A 79 -5.82 8.13 5.22
CA ALA A 79 -6.79 7.68 4.23
C ALA A 79 -7.40 8.85 3.44
N GLU A 80 -7.54 10.03 4.05
CA GLU A 80 -8.07 11.22 3.39
C GLU A 80 -7.12 11.70 2.28
N VAL A 81 -5.82 11.67 2.54
CA VAL A 81 -4.79 11.97 1.54
C VAL A 81 -4.87 10.96 0.40
N LEU A 82 -4.98 9.66 0.71
CA LEU A 82 -5.11 8.62 -0.30
C LEU A 82 -6.39 8.79 -1.15
N LYS A 83 -7.55 9.07 -0.54
CA LYS A 83 -8.82 9.32 -1.25
C LYS A 83 -8.72 10.53 -2.18
N ARG A 84 -8.23 11.66 -1.66
CA ARG A 84 -8.00 12.88 -2.45
C ARG A 84 -7.14 12.61 -3.67
N ASN A 85 -6.05 11.85 -3.52
CA ASN A 85 -5.14 11.54 -4.61
C ASN A 85 -5.75 10.57 -5.65
N LEU A 86 -6.68 9.71 -5.22
CA LEU A 86 -7.42 8.79 -6.09
C LEU A 86 -8.68 9.39 -6.73
N GLY A 87 -9.07 10.61 -6.34
CA GLY A 87 -10.32 11.26 -6.73
C GLY A 87 -11.56 10.52 -6.22
N LEU A 88 -11.51 10.01 -4.98
CA LEU A 88 -12.58 9.28 -4.30
C LEU A 88 -13.22 10.10 -3.18
#